data_AF-Q941R8-F1
#
_entry.id   AF-Q941R8-F1
#
_cell.length_a   1.000
_cell.length_b   1.000
_cell.length_c   1.000
_cell.angle_alpha   90.00
_cell.angle_beta   90.00
_cell.angle_gamma   90.00
#
_symmetry.space_group_name_H-M   'P 1'
#
loop_
_entity.id
_entity.type
_entity.pdbx_description
1 polymer ?
#
loop_
_entity_poly.entity_id
_entity_poly.type
_entity_poly.pdbx_seq_one_letter_code
_entity_poly.pdbx_strand_id
1 'polypeptide(L)' 'MAEEVSTLVGILETTVDLKSSTEKFHDMFVGRPHNISDVSPSNFQGCELHEGEMGQVGAILFWNYVHDGEAKVVK' A
#
# COMPACT_ATOMS: atom_id res chain seq x y z
N MET A 1 -27.81 6.81 -17.86
CA MET A 1 -27.14 5.82 -16.99
C MET A 1 -27.07 6.45 -15.63
N ALA A 2 -27.67 5.83 -14.61
CA ALA A 2 -27.61 6.36 -13.25
C ALA A 2 -26.17 6.23 -12.75
N GLU A 3 -25.57 7.32 -12.28
CA GLU A 3 -24.38 7.23 -11.43
C GLU A 3 -24.78 6.47 -10.17
N GLU A 4 -24.19 5.30 -9.97
CA GLU A 4 -24.31 4.58 -8.71
C GLU A 4 -23.47 5.32 -7.68
N VAL A 5 -24.09 6.25 -6.96
CA VAL A 5 -23.45 6.97 -5.85
C VAL A 5 -23.21 5.96 -4.73
N SER A 6 -21.94 5.75 -4.38
CA SER A 6 -21.54 4.93 -3.23
C SER A 6 -22.32 5.37 -1.98
N THR A 7 -23.06 4.44 -1.37
CA THR A 7 -23.91 4.69 -0.21
C THR A 7 -23.15 4.59 1.12
N LEU A 8 -21.84 4.31 1.08
CA LEU A 8 -20.97 4.27 2.26
C LEU A 8 -20.65 5.70 2.71
N VAL A 9 -21.51 6.23 3.56
CA VAL A 9 -21.30 7.51 4.25
C VAL A 9 -20.83 7.22 5.68
N GLY A 10 -19.55 7.46 5.97
CA GLY A 10 -18.98 7.31 7.31
C GLY A 10 -17.49 6.95 7.32
N ILE A 11 -16.91 6.89 8.51
CA ILE A 11 -15.53 6.42 8.74
C ILE A 11 -15.60 4.96 9.19
N LEU A 12 -14.91 4.07 8.49
CA LEU A 12 -14.67 2.70 8.92
C LEU A 12 -13.26 2.62 9.51
N GLU A 13 -13.16 2.33 10.80
CA GLU A 13 -11.90 2.17 11.51
C GLU A 13 -11.81 0.75 12.09
N THR A 14 -10.61 0.20 12.09
CA THR A 14 -10.32 -1.08 12.73
C THR A 14 -8.90 -1.07 13.27
N THR A 15 -8.66 -1.89 14.31
CA THR A 15 -7.34 -2.08 14.90
C THR A 15 -6.88 -3.49 14.59
N VAL A 16 -5.67 -3.63 14.07
CA VAL A 16 -5.06 -4.93 13.77
C VAL A 16 -3.82 -5.09 14.62
N ASP A 17 -3.72 -6.19 15.34
CA ASP A 17 -2.55 -6.49 16.16
C ASP A 17 -1.33 -6.83 15.28
N LEU A 18 -0.26 -6.06 15.46
CA LEU A 18 1.01 -6.34 14.81
C LEU A 18 1.72 -7.49 15.52
N LYS A 19 2.07 -8.53 14.76
CA LYS A 19 2.93 -9.64 15.22
C LYS A 19 4.42 -9.30 15.20
N SER A 20 4.79 -8.20 14.54
CA SER A 20 6.16 -7.68 14.48
C SER A 20 6.33 -6.48 15.40
N SER A 21 7.57 -6.07 15.66
CA SER A 21 7.81 -4.76 16.26
C SER A 21 7.41 -3.64 15.30
N THR A 22 7.09 -2.47 15.84
CA THR A 22 6.69 -1.29 15.07
C THR A 22 7.80 -0.85 14.11
N GLU A 23 9.05 -0.97 14.52
CA GLU A 23 10.21 -0.57 13.70
C GLU A 23 10.34 -1.47 12.48
N LYS A 24 10.15 -2.79 12.63
CA LYS A 24 10.19 -3.73 11.51
C LYS A 24 9.05 -3.48 10.52
N PHE A 25 7.86 -3.19 11.03
CA PHE A 25 6.71 -2.85 10.19
C PHE A 25 6.97 -1.55 9.42
N HIS A 26 7.41 -0.50 10.11
CA HIS A 26 7.75 0.79 9.49
C HIS A 26 8.86 0.66 8.44
N ASP A 27 9.95 -0.04 8.76
CA ASP A 27 11.07 -0.29 7.85
C ASP A 27 10.65 -1.08 6.59
N MET A 28 9.64 -1.95 6.70
CA MET A 28 9.08 -2.66 5.54
C MET A 28 8.49 -1.69 4.51
N PHE A 29 7.78 -0.65 4.95
CA PHE A 29 7.14 0.31 4.06
C PHE A 29 8.05 1.46 3.62
N VAL A 30 8.97 1.90 4.48
CA VAL A 30 9.81 3.07 4.21
C VAL A 30 11.21 2.67 3.74
N GLY A 31 11.88 1.79 4.47
CA GLY A 31 13.27 1.42 4.20
C GLY A 31 13.41 0.44 3.05
N ARG A 32 12.53 -0.57 2.97
CA ARG A 32 12.57 -1.60 1.92
C ARG A 32 11.20 -1.90 1.25
N PRO A 33 10.53 -0.89 0.65
CA PRO A 33 9.25 -1.10 -0.04
C PRO A 33 9.26 -2.21 -1.11
N HIS A 34 10.41 -2.46 -1.76
CA HIS A 34 10.53 -3.51 -2.79
C HIS A 34 10.34 -4.93 -2.23
N ASN A 35 10.59 -5.15 -0.94
CA ASN A 35 10.36 -6.45 -0.30
C ASN A 35 8.87 -6.76 -0.11
N ILE A 36 7.97 -5.78 -0.23
CA ILE A 36 6.55 -5.99 0.08
C ILE A 36 5.88 -6.93 -0.92
N SER A 37 6.27 -6.90 -2.19
CA SER A 37 5.81 -7.88 -3.19
C SER A 37 6.25 -9.30 -2.83
N ASP A 38 7.39 -9.48 -2.17
CA ASP A 38 7.85 -10.80 -1.73
C ASP A 38 7.07 -11.31 -0.52
N VAL A 39 6.63 -10.38 0.36
CA VAL A 39 5.88 -10.71 1.58
C VAL A 39 4.43 -11.07 1.27
N SER A 40 3.83 -10.45 0.26
CA SER A 40 2.45 -10.75 -0.15
C SER A 40 2.27 -10.61 -1.67
N PRO A 41 2.77 -11.58 -2.45
CA PRO A 41 2.78 -11.51 -3.92
C PRO A 41 1.38 -11.57 -4.53
N SER A 42 0.40 -12.10 -3.81
CA SER A 42 -1.01 -12.09 -4.26
C SER A 42 -1.65 -10.71 -4.17
N ASN A 43 -1.14 -9.85 -3.28
CA ASN A 43 -1.75 -8.56 -2.98
C ASN A 43 -0.91 -7.40 -3.51
N PHE A 44 0.41 -7.52 -3.51
CA PHE A 44 1.32 -6.48 -3.98
C PHE A 44 2.17 -7.01 -5.12
N GLN A 45 2.11 -6.32 -6.25
CA GLN A 45 2.86 -6.67 -7.46
C GLN A 45 4.23 -6.01 -7.48
N GLY A 46 4.34 -4.81 -6.87
CA GLY A 46 5.61 -4.09 -6.78
C GLY A 46 5.45 -2.66 -6.30
N CYS A 47 6.59 -1.99 -6.13
CA CYS A 47 6.69 -0.59 -5.75
C CYS A 47 7.68 0.10 -6.68
N GLU A 48 7.26 1.22 -7.27
CA GLU A 48 8.03 2.01 -8.22
C GLU A 48 8.33 3.39 -7.64
N LEU A 49 9.59 3.82 -7.73
CA LEU A 49 10.00 5.15 -7.33
C LEU A 49 9.63 6.17 -8.41
N HIS A 50 8.78 7.13 -8.08
CA HIS A 50 8.37 8.19 -8.98
C HIS A 50 9.23 9.45 -8.82
N GLU A 51 9.46 9.88 -7.58
CA GLU A 51 10.28 11.05 -7.26
C GLU A 51 11.13 10.82 -6.02
N GLY A 52 12.30 11.46 -5.96
CA GLY A 52 13.20 11.43 -4.81
C GLY A 52 14.05 10.15 -4.74
N GLU A 53 14.33 9.70 -3.52
CA GLU A 53 15.11 8.50 -3.24
C GLU A 53 14.34 7.64 -2.23
N MET A 54 14.13 6.37 -2.56
CA MET A 54 13.43 5.40 -1.71
C MET A 54 14.00 5.39 -0.28
N GLY A 55 13.13 5.55 0.72
CA GLY A 55 13.52 5.63 2.13
C GLY A 55 13.93 7.01 2.63
N GLN A 56 14.00 8.02 1.75
CA GLN A 56 14.20 9.42 2.14
C GLN A 56 12.88 10.17 2.26
N VAL A 57 12.87 11.18 3.13
CA VAL A 57 11.73 12.09 3.26
C VAL A 57 11.51 12.82 1.94
N GLY A 58 10.27 12.83 1.47
CA GLY A 58 9.89 13.45 0.19
C GLY A 58 9.89 12.50 -1.00
N ALA A 59 10.25 11.22 -0.80
CA ALA A 59 10.09 10.22 -1.85
C ALA A 59 8.62 9.96 -2.18
N ILE A 60 8.30 9.86 -3.47
CA ILE A 60 6.97 9.48 -3.96
C ILE A 60 7.06 8.09 -4.56
N LEU A 61 6.26 7.18 -4.05
CA LEU A 61 6.23 5.77 -4.45
C LEU A 61 4.86 5.41 -5.01
N PHE A 62 4.86 4.81 -6.20
CA PHE A 62 3.66 4.20 -6.76
C PHE A 62 3.63 2.72 -6.35
N TRP A 63 2.48 2.27 -5.87
CA TRP A 63 2.30 0.90 -5.41
C TRP A 63 1.32 0.18 -6.34
N ASN A 64 1.81 -0.89 -6.94
CA ASN A 64 1.01 -1.79 -7.76
C ASN A 64 0.47 -2.91 -6.86
N TYR A 65 -0.85 -3.05 -6.78
CA TYR A 65 -1.52 -4.00 -5.89
C TYR A 65 -2.72 -4.65 -6.59
N VAL A 66 -3.20 -5.77 -6.04
CA VAL A 66 -4.39 -6.47 -6.52
C VAL A 66 -5.51 -6.30 -5.52
N HIS A 67 -6.68 -5.92 -5.99
CA HIS A 67 -7.91 -5.85 -5.20
C HIS A 67 -9.08 -6.38 -6.00
N ASP A 68 -9.83 -7.31 -5.43
CA ASP A 68 -10.91 -8.04 -6.10
C ASP A 68 -10.49 -8.71 -7.42
N GLY A 69 -9.25 -9.19 -7.47
CA GLY A 69 -8.66 -9.84 -8.65
C GLY A 69 -8.18 -8.89 -9.74
N GLU A 70 -8.36 -7.58 -9.56
CA GLU A 70 -7.94 -6.56 -10.53
C GLU A 70 -6.66 -5.86 -10.07
N ALA A 71 -5.73 -5.65 -11.00
CA ALA A 71 -4.54 -4.85 -10.76
C ALA A 71 -4.91 -3.36 -10.64
N LYS A 72 -4.40 -2.71 -9.60
CA LYS A 72 -4.63 -1.30 -9.26
C LYS A 72 -3.30 -0.63 -8.92
N VAL A 73 -3.29 0.69 -9.05
CA VAL A 73 -2.13 1.52 -8.70
C VAL A 73 -2.60 2.60 -7.75
N VAL A 74 -1.95 2.70 -6.58
CA VAL A 74 -2.05 3.89 -5.73
C VAL A 74 -0.79 4.72 -5.93
N LYS A 75 -0.99 6.03 -6.07
CA LYS A 75 0.04 7.03 -6.37
C LYS A 75 0.19 7.98 -5.21
#